data_AF-A0A8S3TBG0-F1
#
_entry.id   AF-A0A8S3TBG0-F1
#
_cell.length_a   1.000
_cell.length_b   1.000
_cell.length_c   1.000
_cell.angle_alpha   90.00
_cell.angle_beta   90.00
_cell.angle_gamma   90.00
#
_symmetry.space_group_name_H-M   'P 1'
#
loop_
_entity.id
_entity.type
_entity.pdbx_description
1 polymer ?
#
loop_
_entity_poly.entity_id
_entity_poly.type
_entity_poly.pdbx_seq_one_letter_code
_entity_poly.pdbx_strand_id
1 'polypeptide(L)'
;MRKRKENPSTLCHIGVYILQVMFALSVLAAGFFTVLYSMEWGSNKSSKWLTSFLLSFIESVILVQPLKVIVLAIVIALVLKTVDADDSVEEVFLIGESPKTRLYPEHRQEFVHDPVDVENIVEAREHRLKMNRLFEVIRKIFIYVVYLCVVAVLAYENRDPNSYPTYRNLNDIFITPSTKYDKSFSNLQSTRDFYEWMENIVLPGLYSNGWLNDSITDLAPFIIDNTFYRLGSPRIRQARIRNDGCKAPIQIRDYMNDCYPSMEPKHMNLEIMRRVGWR
;
A
#
# COMPACT_ATOMS: atom_id res chain seq x y z
N MET A 1 59.92 37.78 14.22
CA MET A 1 58.48 37.58 14.46
C MET A 1 57.78 37.30 13.13
N ARG A 2 57.39 36.05 12.88
CA ARG A 2 56.82 35.60 11.59
C ARG A 2 55.30 35.66 11.69
N LYS A 3 54.66 36.68 11.10
CA LYS A 3 53.20 36.71 10.94
C LYS A 3 52.81 35.62 9.95
N ARG A 4 52.16 34.57 10.45
CA ARG A 4 51.50 33.54 9.64
C ARG A 4 50.27 34.20 9.01
N LYS A 5 50.27 34.35 7.67
CA LYS A 5 49.05 34.61 6.91
C LYS A 5 48.20 33.33 7.00
N GLU A 6 47.11 33.37 7.74
CA GLU A 6 46.05 32.35 7.62
C GLU A 6 45.30 32.60 6.32
N ASN A 7 45.20 31.56 5.49
CA ASN A 7 44.45 31.60 4.24
C ASN A 7 42.94 31.66 4.55
N PRO A 8 42.17 32.59 3.97
CA PRO A 8 40.74 32.76 4.26
C PRO A 8 39.84 31.62 3.73
N SER A 9 40.37 30.65 2.98
CA SER A 9 39.59 29.58 2.37
C SER A 9 39.27 28.41 3.31
N THR A 10 40.14 28.05 4.25
CA THR A 10 39.94 26.88 5.12
C THR A 10 38.91 27.11 6.23
N LEU A 11 38.78 28.35 6.73
CA LEU A 11 37.76 28.70 7.74
C LEU A 11 36.34 28.61 7.16
N CYS A 12 36.17 28.95 5.88
CA CYS A 12 34.89 28.91 5.18
C CYS A 12 34.40 27.47 4.94
N HIS A 13 35.31 26.54 4.63
CA HIS A 13 34.94 25.13 4.42
C HIS A 13 34.50 24.43 5.71
N ILE A 14 35.19 24.66 6.84
CA ILE A 14 34.80 24.09 8.14
C ILE A 14 33.40 24.60 8.56
N GLY A 15 33.12 25.89 8.33
CA GLY A 15 31.80 26.47 8.61
C GLY A 15 30.67 25.82 7.82
N VAL A 16 30.89 25.48 6.54
CA VAL A 16 29.91 24.77 5.71
C VAL A 16 29.65 23.36 6.23
N TYR A 17 30.69 22.63 6.65
CA TYR A 17 30.51 21.30 7.25
C TYR A 17 29.74 21.36 8.57
N ILE A 18 30.02 22.34 9.42
CA ILE A 18 29.29 22.55 10.68
C ILE A 18 27.80 22.81 10.37
N LEU A 19 27.50 23.69 9.42
CA LEU A 19 26.13 23.97 8.96
C LEU A 19 25.42 22.72 8.45
N GLN A 20 26.10 21.91 7.64
CA GLN A 20 25.54 20.67 7.09
C GLN A 20 25.24 19.64 8.19
N VAL A 21 26.13 19.51 9.18
CA VAL A 21 25.92 18.63 10.34
C VAL A 21 24.76 19.12 11.20
N MET A 22 24.67 20.43 11.48
CA MET A 22 23.56 21.00 12.25
C MET A 22 22.23 20.82 11.54
N PHE A 23 22.18 21.05 10.22
CA PHE A 23 20.99 20.83 9.42
C PHE A 23 20.56 19.36 9.44
N ALA A 24 21.50 18.44 9.19
CA ALA A 24 21.22 17.00 9.25
C ALA A 24 20.70 16.57 10.63
N LEU A 25 21.33 17.05 11.71
CA LEU A 25 20.91 16.75 13.08
C LEU A 25 19.50 17.28 13.36
N SER A 26 19.16 18.48 12.88
CA SER A 26 17.83 19.06 13.07
C SER A 26 16.74 18.25 12.36
N VAL A 27 17.00 17.80 11.12
CA VAL A 27 16.07 16.97 10.35
C VAL A 27 15.90 15.60 11.01
N LEU A 28 17.00 15.00 11.48
CA LEU A 28 16.96 13.71 12.19
C LEU A 28 16.19 13.81 13.51
N ALA A 29 16.44 14.85 14.31
CA ALA A 29 15.74 15.08 15.56
C ALA A 29 14.23 15.30 15.31
N ALA A 30 13.88 16.16 14.36
CA ALA A 30 12.48 16.41 14.00
C ALA A 30 11.79 15.13 13.49
N GLY A 31 12.45 14.36 12.62
CA GLY A 31 11.94 13.08 12.13
C GLY A 31 11.72 12.07 13.26
N PHE A 32 12.68 11.94 14.17
CA PHE A 32 12.60 11.04 15.32
C PHE A 32 11.40 11.38 16.23
N PHE A 33 11.26 12.65 16.63
CA PHE A 33 10.13 13.07 17.46
C PHE A 33 8.79 12.93 16.75
N THR A 34 8.73 13.23 15.44
CA THR A 34 7.51 13.06 14.65
C THR A 34 7.05 11.61 14.64
N VAL A 35 7.97 10.65 14.47
CA VAL A 35 7.65 9.21 14.51
C VAL A 35 7.20 8.79 15.90
N LEU A 36 7.89 9.19 16.96
CA LEU A 36 7.50 8.85 18.33
C LEU A 36 6.08 9.33 18.65
N TYR A 37 5.77 10.60 18.38
CA TYR A 37 4.43 11.13 18.62
C TYR A 37 3.38 10.45 17.73
N SER A 38 3.72 10.07 16.50
CA SER A 38 2.82 9.34 15.62
C SER A 38 2.43 7.95 16.17
N MET A 39 3.34 7.30 16.92
CA MET A 39 3.08 6.03 17.59
C MET A 39 2.19 6.21 18.82
N GLU A 40 2.37 7.28 19.59
CA GLU A 40 1.54 7.59 20.76
C GLU A 40 0.09 7.95 20.39
N TRP A 41 -0.14 8.61 19.25
CA TRP A 41 -1.49 9.06 18.84
C TRP A 41 -2.42 7.94 18.37
N GLY A 42 -1.87 6.76 18.06
CA GLY A 42 -2.60 5.64 17.49
C GLY A 42 -2.95 5.82 16.01
N SER A 43 -3.30 4.70 15.36
CA SER A 43 -3.40 4.60 13.89
C SER A 43 -4.36 5.62 13.26
N ASN A 44 -5.53 5.86 13.86
CA ASN A 44 -6.57 6.69 13.24
C ASN A 44 -6.18 8.19 13.22
N LYS A 45 -5.64 8.71 14.33
CA LYS A 45 -5.18 10.11 14.42
C LYS A 45 -3.92 10.34 13.59
N SER A 46 -2.96 9.40 13.67
CA SER A 46 -1.73 9.45 12.90
C SER A 46 -1.99 9.46 11.38
N SER A 47 -2.90 8.60 10.91
CA SER A 47 -3.28 8.56 9.48
C SER A 47 -3.86 9.90 8.99
N LYS A 48 -4.78 10.50 9.76
CA LYS A 48 -5.36 11.81 9.41
C LYS A 48 -4.32 12.92 9.39
N TRP A 49 -3.45 12.97 10.40
CA TRP A 49 -2.37 13.94 10.47
C TRP A 49 -1.42 13.80 9.28
N LEU A 50 -1.01 12.57 8.94
CA LEU A 50 -0.13 12.30 7.80
C LEU A 50 -0.77 12.71 6.48
N THR A 51 -2.06 12.42 6.28
CA THR A 51 -2.77 12.85 5.08
C THR A 51 -2.85 14.37 4.97
N SER A 52 -3.11 15.08 6.07
CA SER A 52 -3.10 16.55 6.08
C SER A 52 -1.70 17.10 5.78
N PHE A 53 -0.65 16.53 6.36
CA PHE A 53 0.73 16.92 6.11
C PHE A 53 1.13 16.71 4.63
N LEU A 54 0.84 15.53 4.08
CA LEU A 54 1.15 15.20 2.68
C LEU A 54 0.39 16.12 1.72
N LEU A 55 -0.88 16.40 2.00
CA LEU A 55 -1.68 17.32 1.19
C LEU A 55 -1.10 18.74 1.21
N SER A 56 -0.76 19.26 2.40
CA SER A 56 -0.13 20.58 2.55
C SER A 56 1.24 20.66 1.88
N PHE A 57 2.01 19.56 1.89
CA PHE A 57 3.29 19.50 1.19
C PHE A 57 3.11 19.59 -0.33
N ILE A 58 2.15 18.83 -0.88
CA ILE A 58 1.84 18.85 -2.32
C ILE A 58 1.31 20.23 -2.74
N GLU A 59 0.40 20.82 -1.96
CA GLU A 59 -0.09 22.19 -2.16
C GLU A 59 1.07 23.19 -2.18
N SER A 60 2.01 23.06 -1.24
CA SER A 60 3.18 23.93 -1.14
C SER A 60 4.09 23.82 -2.38
N VAL A 61 4.34 22.61 -2.86
CA VAL A 61 5.22 22.36 -4.02
C VAL A 61 4.59 22.82 -5.32
N ILE A 62 3.32 22.50 -5.54
CA ILE A 62 2.64 22.75 -6.82
C ILE A 62 2.15 24.20 -6.92
N LEU A 63 1.68 24.80 -5.82
CA LEU A 63 1.03 26.12 -5.85
C LEU A 63 1.89 27.19 -5.17
N VAL A 64 2.30 26.98 -3.93
CA VAL A 64 2.92 28.05 -3.11
C VAL A 64 4.31 28.44 -3.63
N GLN A 65 5.12 27.46 -4.03
CA GLN A 65 6.47 27.72 -4.55
C GLN A 65 6.48 28.53 -5.85
N PRO A 66 5.75 28.15 -6.93
CA PRO A 66 5.72 28.98 -8.14
C PRO A 66 5.09 30.35 -7.90
N LEU A 67 4.04 30.42 -7.06
CA LEU A 67 3.45 31.70 -6.68
C LEU A 67 4.47 32.63 -5.98
N LYS A 68 5.26 32.09 -5.04
CA LYS A 68 6.33 32.85 -4.37
C LYS A 68 7.36 33.40 -5.36
N VAL A 69 7.75 32.62 -6.36
CA VAL A 69 8.70 33.07 -7.40
C VAL A 69 8.12 34.21 -8.23
N ILE A 70 6.84 34.12 -8.62
CA ILE A 70 6.15 35.19 -9.37
C ILE A 70 6.08 36.47 -8.54
N VAL A 71 5.67 36.36 -7.27
CA VAL A 71 5.60 37.52 -6.36
C VAL A 71 6.98 38.15 -6.17
N LEU A 72 8.02 37.34 -5.94
CA LEU A 72 9.39 37.83 -5.83
C LEU A 72 9.85 38.54 -7.11
N ALA A 73 9.57 37.97 -8.28
CA ALA A 73 9.89 38.59 -9.56
C ALA A 73 9.19 39.95 -9.75
N ILE A 74 7.92 40.07 -9.34
CA ILE A 74 7.18 41.34 -9.38
C ILE A 74 7.78 42.36 -8.41
N VAL A 75 8.11 41.96 -7.18
CA VAL A 75 8.74 42.85 -6.19
C VAL A 75 10.10 43.34 -6.69
N ILE A 76 10.94 42.43 -7.20
CA ILE A 76 12.23 42.78 -7.78
C ILE A 76 12.05 43.70 -8.98
N ALA A 77 11.11 43.41 -9.88
CA ALA A 77 10.81 44.28 -11.01
C ALA A 77 10.37 45.67 -10.56
N LEU A 78 9.52 45.80 -9.54
CA LEU A 78 9.08 47.12 -9.04
C LEU A 78 10.19 47.90 -8.32
N VAL A 79 11.10 47.19 -7.61
CA VAL A 79 12.22 47.81 -6.89
C VAL A 79 13.39 48.16 -7.83
N LEU A 80 13.67 47.33 -8.84
CA LEU A 80 14.75 47.57 -9.81
C LEU A 80 14.31 48.45 -10.99
N LYS A 81 13.01 48.56 -11.29
CA LYS A 81 12.49 49.43 -12.37
C LYS A 81 12.71 50.92 -12.12
N THR A 82 13.23 51.32 -10.97
CA THR A 82 13.69 52.69 -10.75
C THR A 82 15.13 52.95 -11.22
N VAL A 83 15.83 51.96 -11.80
CA VAL A 83 17.25 52.10 -12.18
C VAL A 83 17.48 52.19 -13.71
N ASP A 84 16.62 51.60 -14.55
CA ASP A 84 16.85 51.57 -16.01
C ASP A 84 15.74 52.27 -16.80
N ALA A 85 15.64 53.59 -16.64
CA ALA A 85 14.81 54.44 -17.51
C ALA A 85 15.64 55.18 -18.57
N ASP A 86 16.80 54.64 -18.96
CA ASP A 86 17.60 55.16 -20.07
C ASP A 86 18.44 54.03 -20.67
N ASP A 87 17.82 53.15 -21.45
CA ASP A 87 18.47 52.52 -22.60
C ASP A 87 17.43 51.79 -23.47
N SER A 88 17.29 52.30 -24.69
CA SER A 88 16.36 51.87 -25.73
C SER A 88 16.61 50.44 -26.19
N VAL A 89 15.65 49.54 -25.93
CA VAL A 89 15.65 48.19 -26.49
C VAL A 89 15.16 48.25 -27.94
N GLU A 90 16.11 48.19 -28.87
CA GLU A 90 15.85 48.05 -30.30
C GLU A 90 15.50 46.59 -30.61
N GLU A 91 14.20 46.32 -30.70
CA GLU A 91 13.63 45.01 -30.98
C GLU A 91 13.49 44.82 -32.50
N VAL A 92 14.41 44.09 -33.15
CA VAL A 92 14.18 43.58 -34.51
C VAL A 92 14.91 42.25 -34.72
N PHE A 93 14.17 41.15 -34.95
CA PHE A 93 14.12 40.48 -36.27
C PHE A 93 13.22 39.23 -36.26
N LEU A 94 12.06 39.31 -36.94
CA LEU A 94 11.50 38.17 -37.66
C LEU A 94 11.53 38.48 -39.16
N ILE A 95 12.45 37.78 -39.84
CA ILE A 95 12.38 37.18 -41.18
C ILE A 95 11.55 37.94 -42.23
N GLY A 96 12.23 38.50 -43.23
CA GLY A 96 11.62 38.74 -44.54
C GLY A 96 12.23 39.90 -45.33
N GLU A 97 13.05 39.55 -46.32
CA GLU A 97 13.25 40.30 -47.58
C GLU A 97 14.23 41.50 -47.58
N SER A 98 15.37 41.30 -48.27
CA SER A 98 16.19 42.39 -48.85
C SER A 98 15.44 43.00 -50.05
N PRO A 99 15.61 44.27 -50.46
CA PRO A 99 16.89 45.00 -50.46
C PRO A 99 16.83 46.53 -50.22
N LYS A 100 17.92 47.09 -49.70
CA LYS A 100 18.65 48.28 -50.21
C LYS A 100 19.53 48.81 -49.10
N THR A 101 20.81 48.92 -49.43
CA THR A 101 21.93 49.43 -48.65
C THR A 101 21.54 50.69 -47.86
N ARG A 102 21.22 50.51 -46.57
CA ARG A 102 21.31 51.60 -45.60
C ARG A 102 22.76 51.64 -45.14
N LEU A 103 23.42 52.75 -45.45
CA LEU A 103 24.77 53.07 -45.03
C LEU A 103 24.75 53.21 -43.50
N TYR A 104 25.17 52.15 -42.79
CA TYR A 104 25.33 52.18 -41.34
C TYR A 104 26.60 52.97 -40.99
N PRO A 105 26.63 53.70 -39.85
CA PRO A 105 27.82 54.41 -39.42
C PRO A 105 28.96 53.42 -39.19
N GLU A 106 30.07 53.68 -39.88
CA GLU A 106 31.31 52.91 -39.92
C GLU A 106 32.11 53.11 -38.61
N HIS A 107 31.53 52.73 -37.48
CA HIS A 107 32.29 52.55 -36.25
C HIS A 107 31.65 51.50 -35.34
N ARG A 108 31.49 50.28 -35.86
CA ARG A 108 31.36 49.11 -35.01
C ARG A 108 32.77 48.59 -34.77
N GLN A 109 33.26 48.70 -33.54
CA GLN A 109 34.48 47.98 -33.14
C GLN A 109 34.31 46.53 -33.57
N GLU A 110 35.27 46.03 -34.35
CA GLU A 110 35.34 44.63 -34.72
C GLU A 110 35.38 43.84 -33.42
N PHE A 111 34.29 43.15 -33.10
CA PHE A 111 34.16 42.38 -31.87
C PHE A 111 35.13 41.22 -32.01
N VAL A 112 36.35 41.40 -31.51
CA VAL A 112 37.35 40.34 -31.43
C VAL A 112 36.77 39.29 -30.51
N HIS A 113 36.24 38.22 -31.09
CA HIS A 113 35.88 37.06 -30.31
C HIS A 113 37.15 36.51 -29.69
N ASP A 114 37.20 36.48 -28.36
CA ASP A 114 38.20 35.68 -27.65
C ASP A 114 38.21 34.26 -28.25
N PRO A 115 39.38 33.64 -28.42
CA PRO A 115 39.48 32.31 -28.98
C PRO A 115 38.58 31.37 -28.19
N VAL A 116 37.66 30.72 -28.89
CA VAL A 116 36.69 29.79 -28.31
C VAL A 116 37.46 28.69 -27.58
N ASP A 117 37.33 28.63 -26.25
CA ASP A 117 37.95 27.59 -25.43
C ASP A 117 37.23 26.26 -25.68
N VAL A 118 37.75 25.53 -26.67
CA VAL A 118 37.19 24.27 -27.16
C VAL A 118 37.14 23.21 -26.05
N GLU A 119 38.08 23.24 -25.10
CA GLU A 119 38.20 22.26 -24.03
C GLU A 119 37.04 22.39 -23.03
N ASN A 120 36.73 23.63 -22.60
CA ASN A 120 35.58 23.91 -21.74
C ASN A 120 34.24 23.53 -22.40
N ILE A 121 34.12 23.67 -23.72
CA ILE A 121 32.89 23.31 -24.46
C ILE A 121 32.71 21.80 -24.55
N VAL A 122 33.81 21.05 -24.72
CA VAL A 122 33.79 19.59 -24.72
C VAL A 122 33.42 19.08 -23.32
N GLU A 123 34.02 19.63 -22.27
CA GLU A 123 33.67 19.28 -20.87
C GLU A 123 32.20 19.60 -20.55
N ALA A 124 31.71 20.78 -20.95
CA ALA A 124 30.31 21.17 -20.77
C ALA A 124 29.34 20.24 -21.52
N ARG A 125 29.71 19.75 -22.72
CA ARG A 125 28.93 18.77 -23.47
C ARG A 125 28.91 17.42 -22.77
N GLU A 126 30.05 16.95 -22.27
CA GLU A 126 30.12 15.71 -21.50
C GLU A 126 29.28 15.77 -20.23
N HIS A 127 29.35 16.89 -19.50
CA HIS A 127 28.56 17.10 -18.30
C HIS A 127 27.06 17.08 -18.59
N ARG A 128 26.62 17.76 -19.66
CA ARG A 128 25.21 17.72 -20.11
C ARG A 128 24.75 16.31 -20.49
N LEU A 129 25.57 15.53 -21.18
CA LEU A 129 25.25 14.14 -21.51
C LEU A 129 25.12 13.26 -20.26
N LYS A 130 26.01 13.44 -19.27
CA LYS A 130 25.93 12.75 -17.97
C LYS A 130 24.66 13.13 -17.20
N MET A 131 24.30 14.42 -17.16
CA MET A 131 23.07 14.90 -16.53
C MET A 131 21.83 14.31 -17.21
N ASN A 132 21.77 14.30 -18.54
CA ASN A 132 20.62 13.74 -19.28
C ASN A 132 20.44 12.24 -19.00
N ARG A 133 21.53 11.48 -18.92
CA ARG A 133 21.48 10.07 -18.51
C ARG A 133 20.97 9.91 -17.08
N LEU A 134 21.43 10.76 -16.15
CA LEU A 134 20.97 10.74 -14.76
C LEU A 134 19.46 11.03 -14.67
N PHE A 135 18.97 12.05 -15.37
CA PHE A 135 17.53 12.35 -15.42
C PHE A 135 16.72 11.22 -16.03
N GLU A 136 17.24 10.53 -17.05
CA GLU A 136 16.58 9.35 -17.62
C GLU A 136 16.47 8.22 -16.58
N VAL A 137 17.54 7.96 -15.81
CA VAL A 137 17.54 6.97 -14.73
C VAL A 137 16.59 7.37 -13.61
N ILE A 138 16.61 8.63 -13.17
CA ILE A 138 15.70 9.15 -12.14
C ILE A 138 14.24 9.01 -12.60
N ARG A 139 13.93 9.32 -13.86
CA ARG A 139 12.59 9.14 -14.42
C ARG A 139 12.15 7.68 -14.38
N LYS A 140 13.05 6.74 -14.70
CA LYS A 140 12.77 5.30 -14.61
C LYS A 140 12.51 4.89 -13.15
N ILE A 141 13.36 5.30 -12.21
CA ILE A 141 13.19 5.02 -10.77
C ILE A 141 11.84 5.56 -10.28
N PHE A 142 11.48 6.79 -10.67
CA PHE A 142 10.19 7.38 -10.31
C PHE A 142 9.00 6.52 -10.79
N ILE A 143 9.02 6.07 -12.05
CA ILE A 143 7.98 5.19 -12.59
C ILE A 143 7.91 3.86 -11.80
N TYR A 144 9.05 3.26 -11.46
CA TYR A 144 9.07 2.05 -10.63
C TYR A 144 8.51 2.26 -9.22
N VAL A 145 8.83 3.40 -8.58
CA VAL A 145 8.28 3.75 -7.26
C VAL A 145 6.77 3.91 -7.36
N VAL A 146 6.25 4.63 -8.36
CA VAL A 146 4.80 4.79 -8.58
C VAL A 146 4.14 3.42 -8.81
N TYR A 147 4.74 2.55 -9.63
CA TYR A 147 4.24 1.20 -9.84
C TYR A 147 4.19 0.38 -8.54
N LEU A 148 5.25 0.42 -7.72
CA LEU A 148 5.26 -0.26 -6.43
C LEU A 148 4.19 0.30 -5.48
N CYS A 149 3.99 1.62 -5.46
CA CYS A 149 2.91 2.24 -4.69
C CYS A 149 1.54 1.73 -5.15
N VAL A 150 1.29 1.66 -6.45
CA VAL A 150 0.02 1.13 -6.99
C VAL A 150 -0.19 -0.33 -6.57
N VAL A 151 0.82 -1.19 -6.74
CA VAL A 151 0.74 -2.59 -6.32
C VAL A 151 0.50 -2.71 -4.80
N ALA A 152 1.17 -1.89 -4.00
CA ALA A 152 0.98 -1.87 -2.54
C ALA A 152 -0.44 -1.44 -2.15
N VAL A 153 -0.99 -0.41 -2.79
CA VAL A 153 -2.39 0.03 -2.56
C VAL A 153 -3.36 -1.08 -2.91
N LEU A 154 -3.22 -1.70 -4.09
CA LEU A 154 -4.08 -2.81 -4.51
C LEU A 154 -3.98 -4.01 -3.55
N ALA A 155 -2.79 -4.33 -3.06
CA ALA A 155 -2.61 -5.43 -2.11
C ALA A 155 -3.22 -5.12 -0.73
N TYR A 156 -3.14 -3.87 -0.28
CA TYR A 156 -3.63 -3.46 1.04
C TYR A 156 -5.15 -3.25 1.06
N GLU A 157 -5.72 -2.66 0.01
CA GLU A 157 -7.16 -2.41 -0.09
C GLU A 157 -7.98 -3.70 -0.16
N ASN A 158 -7.44 -4.75 -0.79
CA ASN A 158 -8.09 -6.05 -0.85
C ASN A 158 -8.08 -6.83 0.48
N ARG A 159 -7.43 -6.32 1.53
CA ARG A 159 -7.34 -7.00 2.82
C ARG A 159 -8.24 -6.33 3.86
N ASP A 160 -9.36 -6.97 4.17
CA ASP A 160 -10.19 -6.56 5.30
C ASP A 160 -9.42 -6.70 6.63
N PRO A 161 -9.25 -5.63 7.43
CA PRO A 161 -8.61 -5.71 8.74
C PRO A 161 -9.35 -6.65 9.72
N ASN A 162 -10.64 -6.91 9.51
CA ASN A 162 -11.47 -7.73 10.38
C ASN A 162 -11.54 -9.21 9.97
N SER A 163 -10.79 -9.64 8.95
CA SER A 163 -10.84 -11.02 8.47
C SER A 163 -10.41 -12.04 9.53
N TYR A 164 -9.35 -11.73 10.29
CA TYR A 164 -8.83 -12.62 11.33
C TYR A 164 -9.72 -12.67 12.59
N PRO A 165 -10.17 -11.53 13.16
CA PRO A 165 -11.18 -11.54 14.24
C PRO A 165 -12.45 -12.30 13.86
N THR A 166 -12.93 -12.15 12.62
CA THR A 166 -14.10 -12.88 12.11
C THR A 166 -13.86 -14.39 12.10
N TYR A 167 -12.72 -14.84 11.55
CA TYR A 167 -12.34 -16.25 11.57
C TYR A 167 -12.26 -16.80 13.00
N ARG A 168 -11.61 -16.05 13.90
CA ARG A 168 -11.48 -16.41 15.31
C ARG A 168 -12.86 -16.57 15.98
N ASN A 169 -13.76 -15.60 15.79
CA ASN A 169 -15.11 -15.66 16.33
C ASN A 169 -15.88 -16.90 15.83
N LEU A 170 -15.86 -17.19 14.53
CA LEU A 170 -16.50 -18.39 13.98
C LEU A 170 -15.88 -19.69 14.50
N ASN A 171 -14.55 -19.72 14.64
CA ASN A 171 -13.84 -20.87 15.20
C ASN A 171 -14.22 -21.09 16.69
N ASP A 172 -14.30 -20.01 17.46
CA ASP A 172 -14.68 -20.06 18.87
C ASP A 172 -16.16 -20.45 19.05
N ILE A 173 -17.05 -20.15 18.10
CA ILE A 173 -18.45 -20.59 18.15
C ILE A 173 -18.59 -22.09 17.83
N PHE A 174 -17.96 -22.58 16.75
CA PHE A 174 -18.26 -23.92 16.22
C PHE A 174 -17.22 -25.00 16.55
N ILE A 175 -15.95 -24.63 16.66
CA ILE A 175 -14.84 -25.60 16.76
C ILE A 175 -14.36 -25.70 18.20
N THR A 176 -14.00 -24.58 18.82
CA THR A 176 -13.47 -24.50 20.20
C THR A 176 -14.35 -23.66 21.11
N PRO A 177 -15.62 -24.05 21.34
CA PRO A 177 -16.51 -23.32 22.24
C PRO A 177 -15.96 -23.30 23.65
N SER A 178 -15.87 -22.09 24.23
CA SER A 178 -15.48 -21.86 25.64
C SER A 178 -16.64 -22.18 26.60
N THR A 179 -17.36 -23.28 26.35
CA THR A 179 -18.51 -23.69 27.16
C THR A 179 -18.08 -24.67 28.24
N LYS A 180 -18.93 -24.83 29.27
CA LYS A 180 -18.75 -25.80 30.36
C LYS A 180 -18.66 -27.26 29.87
N TYR A 181 -19.07 -27.53 28.63
CA TYR A 181 -19.02 -28.84 28.01
C TYR A 181 -17.73 -28.98 27.19
N ASP A 182 -16.83 -29.86 27.63
CA ASP A 182 -15.48 -30.10 27.07
C ASP A 182 -15.47 -30.78 25.68
N LYS A 183 -16.57 -30.68 24.93
CA LYS A 183 -16.73 -31.33 23.62
C LYS A 183 -16.50 -30.34 22.49
N SER A 184 -15.24 -29.93 22.33
CA SER A 184 -14.76 -29.27 21.12
C SER A 184 -14.89 -30.22 19.92
N PHE A 185 -15.13 -29.67 18.72
CA PHE A 185 -15.10 -30.45 17.48
C PHE A 185 -13.78 -31.22 17.32
N SER A 186 -12.67 -30.64 17.80
CA SER A 186 -11.34 -31.24 17.74
C SER A 186 -11.18 -32.51 18.59
N ASN A 187 -12.06 -32.71 19.58
CA ASN A 187 -11.98 -33.83 20.53
C ASN A 187 -13.05 -34.91 20.27
N LEU A 188 -13.75 -34.87 19.13
CA LEU A 188 -14.79 -35.85 18.80
C LEU A 188 -14.18 -37.21 18.45
N GLN A 189 -14.62 -38.27 19.14
CA GLN A 189 -14.12 -39.63 18.92
C GLN A 189 -15.20 -40.60 18.41
N SER A 190 -16.46 -40.40 18.80
CA SER A 190 -17.57 -41.29 18.44
C SER A 190 -18.60 -40.62 17.53
N THR A 191 -19.34 -41.45 16.78
CA THR A 191 -20.53 -41.01 16.04
C THR A 191 -21.58 -40.36 16.95
N ARG A 192 -21.70 -40.84 18.20
CA ARG A 192 -22.61 -40.22 19.17
C ARG A 192 -22.16 -38.80 19.52
N ASP A 193 -20.87 -38.59 19.73
CA ASP A 193 -20.32 -37.27 20.04
C ASP A 193 -20.54 -36.29 18.89
N PHE A 194 -20.46 -36.76 17.63
CA PHE A 194 -20.78 -35.94 16.47
C PHE A 194 -22.23 -35.44 16.49
N TYR A 195 -23.20 -36.32 16.76
CA TYR A 195 -24.61 -35.91 16.84
C TYR A 195 -24.87 -34.97 18.04
N GLU A 196 -24.24 -35.23 19.19
CA GLU A 196 -24.32 -34.34 20.35
C GLU A 196 -23.71 -32.95 20.05
N TRP A 197 -22.59 -32.88 19.32
CA TRP A 197 -21.99 -31.62 18.88
C TRP A 197 -22.91 -30.89 17.88
N MET A 198 -23.49 -31.60 16.92
CA MET A 198 -24.44 -31.01 15.97
C MET A 198 -25.66 -30.40 16.69
N GLU A 199 -26.24 -31.12 17.64
CA GLU A 199 -27.44 -30.69 18.36
C GLU A 199 -27.18 -29.53 19.33
N ASN A 200 -26.07 -29.59 20.08
CA ASN A 200 -25.81 -28.63 21.16
C ASN A 200 -24.98 -27.42 20.74
N ILE A 201 -24.21 -27.49 19.64
CA ILE A 201 -23.31 -26.40 19.21
C ILE A 201 -23.74 -25.88 17.84
N VAL A 202 -23.83 -26.73 16.83
CA VAL A 202 -24.04 -26.29 15.44
C VAL A 202 -25.45 -25.74 15.21
N LEU A 203 -26.49 -26.47 15.64
CA LEU A 203 -27.88 -26.05 15.47
C LEU A 203 -28.19 -24.72 16.18
N PRO A 204 -27.94 -24.55 17.50
CA PRO A 204 -28.19 -23.27 18.17
C PRO A 204 -27.21 -22.17 17.73
N GLY A 205 -26.00 -22.54 17.29
CA GLY A 205 -25.03 -21.62 16.71
C GLY A 205 -25.54 -21.00 15.41
N LEU A 206 -26.06 -21.82 14.49
CA LEU A 206 -26.57 -21.37 13.19
C LEU A 206 -27.96 -20.75 13.29
N TYR A 207 -28.82 -21.29 14.15
CA TYR A 207 -30.21 -20.89 14.33
C TYR A 207 -30.35 -20.30 15.72
N SER A 208 -30.01 -19.01 15.83
CA SER A 208 -30.22 -18.25 17.06
C SER A 208 -31.72 -18.16 17.34
N ASN A 209 -32.12 -18.62 18.54
CA ASN A 209 -33.45 -18.33 19.04
C ASN A 209 -33.47 -16.82 19.32
N GLY A 210 -34.21 -16.07 18.50
CA GLY A 210 -34.25 -14.62 18.58
C GLY A 210 -34.44 -14.15 20.02
N TRP A 211 -33.69 -13.14 20.43
CA TRP A 211 -33.78 -12.52 21.75
C TRP A 211 -35.16 -11.86 22.00
N LEU A 212 -36.01 -11.79 20.98
CA LEU A 212 -37.35 -11.24 21.03
C LEU A 212 -38.38 -12.37 21.23
N ASN A 213 -38.95 -12.41 22.42
CA ASN A 213 -39.94 -13.38 22.88
C ASN A 213 -41.32 -13.31 22.20
N ASP A 214 -41.48 -12.69 21.04
CA ASP A 214 -42.78 -12.59 20.38
C ASP A 214 -42.72 -13.02 18.92
N SER A 215 -43.36 -14.16 18.66
CA SER A 215 -43.59 -14.84 17.37
C SER A 215 -42.42 -15.69 16.82
N ILE A 216 -42.64 -17.00 16.84
CA ILE A 216 -41.80 -18.08 16.28
C ILE A 216 -41.73 -18.01 14.73
N THR A 217 -42.34 -17.00 14.11
CA THR A 217 -42.55 -16.93 12.66
C THR A 217 -41.34 -16.45 11.88
N ASP A 218 -40.43 -15.68 12.49
CA ASP A 218 -39.23 -15.17 11.83
C ASP A 218 -37.99 -15.62 12.59
N LEU A 219 -37.49 -16.83 12.28
CA LEU A 219 -36.18 -17.25 12.76
C LEU A 219 -35.16 -16.18 12.40
N ALA A 220 -34.45 -15.66 13.41
CA ALA A 220 -33.47 -14.60 13.20
C ALA A 220 -32.52 -15.02 12.06
N PRO A 221 -32.31 -14.15 11.06
CA PRO A 221 -31.44 -14.50 9.95
C PRO A 221 -29.97 -14.45 10.34
N PHE A 222 -29.65 -14.15 11.60
CA PHE A 222 -28.30 -14.06 12.13
C PHE A 222 -27.89 -15.36 12.85
N ILE A 223 -26.57 -15.57 12.91
CA ILE A 223 -25.90 -16.59 13.74
C ILE A 223 -26.01 -16.16 15.23
N ILE A 224 -25.66 -17.04 16.17
CA ILE A 224 -25.72 -16.82 17.63
C ILE A 224 -25.12 -15.50 18.12
N ASP A 225 -24.15 -14.93 17.39
CA ASP A 225 -23.54 -13.65 17.74
C ASP A 225 -24.35 -12.41 17.33
N ASN A 226 -25.47 -12.60 16.62
CA ASN A 226 -26.34 -11.55 16.07
C ASN A 226 -25.61 -10.56 15.13
N THR A 227 -24.42 -10.90 14.62
CA THR A 227 -23.65 -10.05 13.72
C THR A 227 -23.53 -10.63 12.32
N PHE A 228 -23.35 -11.95 12.19
CA PHE A 228 -23.25 -12.59 10.87
C PHE A 228 -24.61 -13.03 10.36
N TYR A 229 -24.95 -12.58 9.15
CA TYR A 229 -26.15 -13.01 8.45
C TYR A 229 -25.96 -14.39 7.81
N ARG A 230 -26.83 -15.34 8.13
CA ARG A 230 -26.84 -16.69 7.58
C ARG A 230 -27.45 -16.68 6.18
N LEU A 231 -26.64 -17.04 5.19
CA LEU A 231 -27.09 -17.18 3.79
C LEU A 231 -27.64 -18.59 3.53
N GLY A 232 -28.95 -18.69 3.35
CA GLY A 232 -29.63 -19.94 3.01
C GLY A 232 -29.63 -20.97 4.14
N SER A 233 -29.79 -22.24 3.76
CA SER A 233 -29.84 -23.37 4.69
C SER A 233 -28.52 -24.18 4.63
N PRO A 234 -28.01 -24.67 5.78
CA PRO A 234 -26.85 -25.54 5.82
C PRO A 234 -27.15 -26.85 5.09
N ARG A 235 -26.12 -27.44 4.46
CA ARG A 235 -26.23 -28.69 3.72
C ARG A 235 -25.26 -29.72 4.28
N ILE A 236 -25.80 -30.82 4.80
CA ILE A 236 -25.00 -31.98 5.20
C ILE A 236 -24.80 -32.87 3.96
N ARG A 237 -23.55 -33.24 3.70
CA ARG A 237 -23.20 -34.20 2.64
C ARG A 237 -22.57 -35.42 3.30
N GLN A 238 -22.98 -36.61 2.88
CA GLN A 238 -22.45 -37.87 3.38
C GLN A 238 -21.90 -38.67 2.20
N ALA A 239 -20.67 -39.17 2.36
CA ALA A 239 -20.10 -40.16 1.46
C ALA A 239 -20.17 -41.54 2.10
N ARG A 240 -20.36 -42.58 1.28
CA ARG A 240 -20.51 -43.97 1.72
C ARG A 240 -19.74 -44.90 0.81
N ILE A 241 -19.37 -46.04 1.35
CA ILE A 241 -18.57 -47.07 0.67
C ILE A 241 -19.39 -48.35 0.59
N ARG A 242 -19.21 -49.12 -0.47
CA ARG A 242 -19.84 -50.44 -0.64
C ARG A 242 -19.10 -51.50 0.20
N ASN A 243 -19.83 -52.52 0.64
CA ASN A 243 -19.31 -53.64 1.43
C ASN A 243 -18.43 -54.62 0.59
N ASP A 244 -18.52 -54.57 -0.73
CA ASP A 244 -17.89 -55.57 -1.60
C ASP A 244 -16.42 -55.30 -1.94
N GLY A 245 -15.88 -54.13 -1.56
CA GLY A 245 -14.50 -53.77 -1.90
C GLY A 245 -13.43 -54.38 -1.01
N CYS A 246 -13.78 -55.19 0.01
CA CYS A 246 -12.82 -56.00 0.73
C CYS A 246 -13.35 -57.40 1.06
N LYS A 247 -12.42 -58.37 1.16
CA LYS A 247 -12.70 -59.75 1.55
C LYS A 247 -12.12 -60.00 2.93
N ALA A 248 -12.96 -60.42 3.86
CA ALA A 248 -12.48 -60.85 5.17
C ALA A 248 -11.54 -62.06 5.03
N PRO A 249 -10.46 -62.16 5.84
CA PRO A 249 -9.63 -63.34 5.93
C PRO A 249 -10.46 -64.60 6.21
N ILE A 250 -10.08 -65.73 5.61
CA ILE A 250 -10.82 -67.00 5.68
C ILE A 250 -11.11 -67.41 7.13
N GLN A 251 -10.19 -67.13 8.04
CA GLN A 251 -10.25 -67.49 9.45
C GLN A 251 -11.33 -66.75 10.25
N ILE A 252 -11.74 -65.55 9.82
CA ILE A 252 -12.72 -64.70 10.53
C ILE A 252 -13.99 -64.46 9.71
N ARG A 253 -14.09 -65.07 8.53
CA ARG A 253 -15.21 -64.89 7.60
C ARG A 253 -16.55 -65.29 8.21
N ASP A 254 -16.56 -66.27 9.12
CA ASP A 254 -17.77 -66.74 9.80
C ASP A 254 -18.23 -65.77 10.91
N TYR A 255 -17.37 -64.83 11.33
CA TYR A 255 -17.67 -63.83 12.38
C TYR A 255 -17.86 -62.41 11.83
N MET A 256 -17.39 -62.12 10.60
CA MET A 256 -17.53 -60.82 9.94
C MET A 256 -18.38 -60.93 8.68
N ASN A 257 -19.63 -60.46 8.77
CA ASN A 257 -20.55 -60.41 7.65
C ASN A 257 -20.31 -59.20 6.71
N ASP A 258 -19.78 -58.11 7.26
CA ASP A 258 -19.56 -56.85 6.54
C ASP A 258 -18.09 -56.42 6.60
N CYS A 259 -17.56 -55.96 5.47
CA CYS A 259 -16.21 -55.43 5.33
C CYS A 259 -16.27 -54.12 4.55
N TYR A 260 -15.67 -53.04 5.08
CA TYR A 260 -15.60 -51.76 4.37
C TYR A 260 -14.14 -51.43 4.05
N PRO A 261 -13.77 -51.29 2.76
CA PRO A 261 -12.41 -50.92 2.37
C PRO A 261 -12.14 -49.44 2.63
N SER A 262 -10.89 -49.03 2.41
CA SER A 262 -10.52 -47.62 2.39
C SER A 262 -11.32 -46.82 1.36
N MET A 263 -11.50 -45.53 1.66
CA MET A 263 -12.28 -44.61 0.85
C MET A 263 -11.56 -44.28 -0.46
N GLU A 264 -11.92 -45.01 -1.51
CA GLU A 264 -11.45 -44.77 -2.88
C GLU A 264 -12.64 -44.54 -3.83
N PRO A 265 -12.47 -43.74 -4.90
CA PRO A 265 -13.56 -43.46 -5.85
C PRO A 265 -14.25 -44.71 -6.40
N LYS A 266 -13.47 -45.78 -6.62
CA LYS A 266 -13.95 -47.07 -7.15
C LYS A 266 -14.87 -47.85 -6.19
N HIS A 267 -14.77 -47.59 -4.88
CA HIS A 267 -15.58 -48.26 -3.85
C HIS A 267 -16.76 -47.39 -3.38
N MET A 268 -16.94 -46.19 -3.96
CA MET A 268 -18.00 -45.28 -3.55
C MET A 268 -19.38 -45.88 -3.85
N ASN A 269 -20.25 -45.87 -2.85
CA ASN A 269 -21.62 -46.32 -3.02
C ASN A 269 -22.47 -45.18 -3.57
N LEU A 270 -22.84 -45.28 -4.85
CA LEU A 270 -23.68 -44.32 -5.56
C LEU A 270 -25.17 -44.69 -5.55
N GLU A 271 -25.54 -45.80 -4.90
CA GLU A 271 -26.92 -46.24 -4.84
C GLU A 271 -27.76 -45.31 -3.95
N ILE A 272 -28.95 -44.98 -4.45
CA ILE A 272 -29.94 -44.19 -3.71
C ILE A 272 -30.51 -45.10 -2.62
N MET A 273 -30.02 -44.94 -1.40
CA MET A 273 -30.53 -45.70 -0.26
C MET A 273 -31.95 -45.22 0.09
N ARG A 274 -32.96 -45.97 -0.34
CA ARG A 274 -34.34 -45.82 0.14
C ARG A 274 -34.52 -46.59 1.45
N ARG A 275 -33.94 -46.12 2.55
CA ARG A 275 -34.39 -46.60 3.87
C ARG A 275 -35.61 -45.79 4.30
N VAL A 276 -36.68 -46.50 4.66
CA VAL A 276 -37.96 -45.97 5.12
C VAL A 276 -37.74 -45.17 6.41
N GLY A 277 -38.20 -43.92 6.46
CA GLY A 277 -38.07 -43.05 7.64
C GLY A 277 -37.98 -41.55 7.32
N TRP A 278 -37.61 -41.21 6.09
CA TRP A 278 -37.76 -39.85 5.56
C TRP A 278 -39.04 -39.83 4.72
N ARG A 279 -40.15 -39.41 5.33
CA ARG A 279 -41.35 -38.95 4.63
C ARG A 279 -41.28 -37.44 4.48
#